data_AF-A0AAT9GUY8-F1
#
_entry.id   AF-A0AAT9GUY8-F1
#
_cell.length_a   1.000
_cell.length_b   1.000
_cell.length_c   1.000
_cell.angle_alpha   90.00
_cell.angle_beta   90.00
_cell.angle_gamma   90.00
#
_symmetry.space_group_name_H-M   'P 1'
#
loop_
_entity.id
_entity.type
_entity.pdbx_description
1 polymer ?
#
loop_
_entity_poly.entity_id
_entity_poly.type
_entity_poly.pdbx_seq_one_letter_code
_entity_poly.pdbx_strand_id
1 'polypeptide(L)'
;MKDKEYKSLKENYSYVVAEDEVVRCRRCGKPFDNKKKIMRVSSLLNIPTEELEYCNECKQTITAEKILKNWKERFGEIRRSKI
;
A
#
# COMPACT_ATOMS: atom_id res chain seq x y z
N MET A 1 -4.49 4.29 -54.87
CA MET A 1 -4.29 4.48 -53.42
C MET A 1 -2.89 4.02 -53.12
N LYS A 2 -2.00 4.88 -52.60
CA LYS A 2 -0.56 4.55 -52.44
C LYS A 2 -0.36 3.76 -51.15
N ASP A 3 0.16 2.55 -51.29
CA ASP A 3 0.61 1.69 -50.19
C ASP A 3 1.73 2.40 -49.42
N LYS A 4 1.45 2.82 -48.20
CA LYS A 4 2.46 3.38 -47.30
C LYS A 4 3.09 2.23 -46.53
N GLU A 5 4.24 1.81 -46.99
CA GLU A 5 5.14 0.87 -46.32
C GLU A 5 5.57 1.49 -44.97
N TYR A 6 4.95 1.05 -43.88
CA TYR A 6 5.24 1.55 -42.54
C TYR A 6 6.53 0.89 -42.04
N LYS A 7 7.68 1.51 -42.35
CA LYS A 7 8.97 1.11 -41.78
C LYS A 7 8.87 1.17 -40.26
N SER A 8 8.85 0.00 -39.63
CA SER A 8 8.88 -0.13 -38.19
C SER A 8 10.16 0.51 -37.67
N LEU A 9 9.99 1.64 -36.97
CA LEU A 9 11.02 2.19 -36.09
C LEU A 9 11.26 1.15 -35.00
N LYS A 10 12.22 0.25 -35.22
CA LYS A 10 12.80 -0.58 -34.16
C LYS A 10 13.64 0.33 -33.27
N GLU A 11 12.96 1.22 -32.55
CA GLU A 11 13.52 1.85 -31.39
C GLU A 11 13.81 0.72 -30.40
N ASN A 12 15.08 0.54 -30.07
CA ASN A 12 15.52 -0.33 -28.98
C ASN A 12 14.99 0.27 -27.67
N TYR A 13 13.71 0.10 -27.41
CA TYR A 13 13.14 0.33 -26.09
C TYR A 13 13.64 -0.82 -25.21
N SER A 14 14.82 -0.65 -24.61
CA SER A 14 15.18 -1.49 -23.48
C SER A 14 14.18 -1.15 -22.38
N TYR A 15 13.16 -1.98 -22.20
CA TYR A 15 12.36 -1.95 -20.98
C TYR A 15 13.33 -2.21 -19.84
N VAL A 16 13.79 -1.15 -19.19
CA VAL A 16 14.39 -1.27 -17.87
C VAL A 16 13.22 -1.68 -16.99
N VAL A 17 13.01 -2.99 -16.85
CA VAL A 17 12.17 -3.53 -15.79
C VAL A 17 12.93 -3.18 -14.51
N ALA A 18 12.69 -1.99 -14.00
CA ALA A 18 13.09 -1.65 -12.66
C ALA A 18 12.26 -2.58 -11.78
N GLU A 19 12.89 -3.65 -11.31
CA GLU A 19 12.35 -4.50 -10.25
C GLU A 19 12.19 -3.61 -9.01
N ASP A 20 11.08 -2.88 -8.96
CA ASP A 20 10.72 -2.10 -7.79
C ASP A 20 10.41 -3.11 -6.71
N GLU A 21 11.30 -3.21 -5.72
CA GLU A 21 11.22 -4.21 -4.65
C GLU A 21 9.83 -4.12 -4.00
N VAL A 22 9.10 -5.23 -4.05
CA VAL A 22 7.73 -5.33 -3.55
C VAL A 22 7.75 -5.26 -2.02
N VAL A 23 7.01 -4.30 -1.47
CA VAL A 23 6.83 -4.16 -0.02
C VAL A 23 5.63 -4.99 0.41
N ARG A 24 5.86 -5.80 1.45
CA ARG A 24 4.85 -6.67 2.05
C ARG A 24 4.35 -6.08 3.35
N CYS A 25 3.06 -6.27 3.62
CA CYS A 25 2.47 -5.79 4.85
C CYS A 25 3.07 -6.51 6.05
N ARG A 26 3.55 -5.76 7.03
CA ARG A 26 4.12 -6.28 8.29
C ARG A 26 3.14 -7.11 9.12
N ARG A 27 1.83 -6.85 9.00
CA ARG A 27 0.77 -7.59 9.72
C ARG A 27 0.31 -8.85 8.99
N CYS A 28 0.06 -8.79 7.68
CA CYS A 28 -0.56 -9.90 6.93
C CYS A 28 0.31 -10.53 5.83
N GLY A 29 1.53 -10.01 5.59
CA GLY A 29 2.48 -10.53 4.59
C GLY A 29 2.10 -10.30 3.12
N LYS A 30 0.90 -9.76 2.85
CA LYS A 30 0.43 -9.48 1.49
C LYS A 30 1.29 -8.40 0.83
N PRO A 31 1.71 -8.59 -0.43
CA PRO A 31 2.32 -7.50 -1.20
C PRO A 31 1.29 -6.39 -1.41
N PHE A 32 1.67 -5.13 -1.23
CA PHE A 32 0.72 -4.02 -1.34
C PHE A 32 1.28 -2.75 -1.95
N ASP A 33 2.60 -2.58 -2.00
CA ASP A 33 3.23 -1.39 -2.57
C ASP A 33 4.66 -1.68 -3.05
N ASN A 34 5.35 -0.67 -3.56
CA ASN A 34 6.77 -0.73 -3.89
C ASN A 34 7.64 0.15 -2.99
N LYS A 35 8.92 -0.18 -2.92
CA LYS A 35 9.89 0.48 -2.05
C LYS A 35 10.09 1.96 -2.38
N LYS A 36 10.12 2.34 -3.67
CA LYS A 36 10.24 3.77 -4.07
C LYS A 36 9.11 4.63 -3.52
N LYS A 37 7.87 4.14 -3.55
CA LYS A 37 6.72 4.87 -2.99
C LYS A 37 6.83 5.00 -1.48
N ILE A 38 7.21 3.92 -0.78
CA ILE A 38 7.42 3.95 0.68
C ILE A 38 8.49 4.97 1.06
N MET A 39 9.65 4.95 0.39
CA MET A 39 10.73 5.91 0.62
C MET A 39 10.29 7.35 0.38
N ARG A 40 9.61 7.62 -0.75
CA ARG A 40 9.10 8.95 -1.07
C ARG A 40 8.14 9.46 0.00
N VAL A 41 7.19 8.64 0.43
CA VAL A 41 6.20 9.03 1.45
C VAL A 41 6.87 9.23 2.81
N SER A 42 7.81 8.36 3.18
CA SER A 42 8.61 8.49 4.40
C SER A 42 9.36 9.83 4.43
N SER A 43 10.04 10.21 3.35
CA SER A 43 10.73 11.50 3.26
C SER A 43 9.78 12.69 3.30
N LEU A 44 8.62 12.62 2.62
CA LEU A 44 7.64 13.72 2.60
C LEU A 44 6.98 13.96 3.96
N LEU A 45 6.73 12.88 4.71
CA LEU A 45 6.09 12.94 6.02
C LEU A 45 7.09 13.03 7.17
N ASN A 46 8.40 12.89 6.89
CA ASN A 46 9.47 12.79 7.88
C ASN A 46 9.19 11.72 8.96
N ILE A 47 8.77 10.53 8.51
CA ILE A 47 8.49 9.38 9.38
C ILE A 47 9.29 8.14 8.95
N PRO A 48 9.57 7.19 9.85
CA PRO A 48 10.24 5.94 9.52
C PRO A 48 9.47 5.10 8.49
N THR A 49 10.18 4.37 7.64
CA THR A 49 9.56 3.51 6.61
C THR A 49 8.73 2.38 7.20
N GLU A 50 9.10 1.88 8.39
CA GLU A 50 8.43 0.79 9.10
C GLU A 50 6.99 1.13 9.48
N GLU A 51 6.66 2.42 9.63
CA GLU A 51 5.29 2.88 9.88
C GLU A 51 4.41 2.80 8.63
N LEU A 52 5.02 2.76 7.45
CA LEU A 52 4.33 2.74 6.16
C LEU A 52 4.11 1.31 5.62
N GLU A 53 4.75 0.30 6.21
CA GLU A 53 4.71 -1.11 5.82
C GLU A 53 3.40 -1.84 6.20
N TYR A 54 2.26 -1.14 6.22
CA TYR A 54 0.95 -1.73 6.44
C TYR A 54 0.04 -1.50 5.24
N CYS A 55 -0.58 -2.57 4.74
CA CYS A 55 -1.60 -2.45 3.71
C CYS A 55 -2.83 -1.71 4.27
N ASN A 56 -3.64 -1.16 3.36
CA ASN A 56 -4.81 -0.37 3.73
C ASN A 56 -5.82 -1.15 4.60
N GLU A 57 -6.06 -2.43 4.30
CA GLU A 57 -6.92 -3.32 5.10
C GLU A 57 -6.44 -3.37 6.56
N CYS A 58 -5.14 -3.65 6.76
CA CYS A 58 -4.57 -3.75 8.10
C CYS A 58 -4.56 -2.40 8.83
N LYS A 59 -4.30 -1.28 8.14
CA LYS A 59 -4.38 0.07 8.73
C LYS A 59 -5.78 0.36 9.28
N GLN A 60 -6.82 0.03 8.51
CA GLN A 60 -8.20 0.19 8.93
C GLN A 60 -8.53 -0.72 10.14
N THR A 61 -8.13 -1.99 10.10
CA THR A 61 -8.34 -2.92 11.23
C THR A 61 -7.66 -2.42 12.50
N ILE A 62 -6.38 -2.01 12.43
CA ILE A 62 -5.65 -1.46 13.58
C ILE A 62 -6.38 -0.24 14.16
N THR A 63 -6.89 0.62 13.30
CA THR A 63 -7.61 1.83 13.71
C THR A 63 -8.91 1.46 14.43
N ALA A 64 -9.68 0.52 13.89
CA ALA A 64 -10.90 0.01 14.51
C ALA A 64 -10.61 -0.65 15.88
N GLU A 65 -9.55 -1.45 15.98
CA GLU A 65 -9.12 -2.08 17.25
C GLU A 65 -8.77 -1.03 18.31
N LYS A 66 -8.05 0.03 17.95
CA LYS A 66 -7.72 1.14 18.87
C LYS A 66 -8.98 1.87 19.33
N ILE A 67 -9.91 2.16 18.43
CA ILE A 67 -11.19 2.82 18.76
C ILE A 67 -11.99 1.94 19.72
N LEU A 68 -12.12 0.65 19.44
CA LEU A 68 -12.84 -0.29 20.29
C LEU A 68 -12.19 -0.44 21.66
N LYS A 69 -10.86 -0.47 21.74
CA LYS A 69 -10.12 -0.51 23.00
C LYS A 69 -10.41 0.74 23.85
N ASN A 70 -10.24 1.93 23.26
CA ASN A 70 -10.51 3.20 23.94
C ASN A 70 -11.97 3.29 24.39
N TRP A 71 -12.90 2.80 23.57
CA TRP A 71 -14.32 2.77 23.92
C TRP A 71 -14.57 1.84 25.10
N LYS A 72 -13.97 0.64 25.12
CA LYS A 72 -14.07 -0.29 26.25
C LYS A 72 -13.55 0.28 27.55
N GLU A 73 -12.40 0.96 27.49
CA GLU A 73 -11.78 1.60 28.66
C GLU A 73 -12.64 2.74 29.22
N ARG A 74 -13.32 3.50 28.36
CA ARG A 74 -14.10 4.69 28.77
C ARG A 74 -15.55 4.39 29.13
N PHE A 75 -16.17 3.43 28.46
CA PHE A 75 -17.63 3.21 28.51
C PHE A 75 -18.03 1.79 28.96
N GLY A 76 -17.08 0.89 29.22
CA GLY A 76 -17.37 -0.52 29.54
C GLY A 76 -17.58 -1.37 28.28
N GLU A 77 -18.21 -2.55 28.35
CA GLU A 77 -18.39 -3.43 27.19
C GLU A 77 -19.64 -3.08 26.34
N ILE A 78 -19.55 -3.22 25.00
CA ILE A 78 -20.71 -3.02 24.11
C ILE A 78 -21.61 -4.22 24.37
N ARG A 79 -22.70 -4.01 25.10
CA ARG A 79 -23.77 -5.00 25.17
C ARG A 79 -24.37 -5.11 23.76
N ARG A 80 -24.01 -6.18 23.05
CA ARG A 80 -24.70 -6.53 21.81
C ARG A 80 -26.14 -6.83 22.18
N SER A 81 -27.07 -5.97 21.78
CA SER A 81 -28.49 -6.33 21.81
C SER A 81 -28.66 -7.58 20.96
N LYS A 82 -29.24 -8.62 21.55
CA LYS A 82 -29.69 -9.77 20.78
C LYS A 82 -30.76 -9.25 19.82
N ILE A 83 -30.45 -9.27 18.53
CA ILE A 83 -31.44 -9.20 17.45
C ILE A 83 -32.18 -10.53 17.42
#